data_AF-A0A7V8A4D6-F1
#
_entry.id   AF-A0A7V8A4D6-F1
#
_cell.length_a   1.000
_cell.length_b   1.000
_cell.length_c   1.000
_cell.angle_alpha   90.00
_cell.angle_beta   90.00
_cell.angle_gamma   90.00
#
_symmetry.space_group_name_H-M   'P 1'
#
loop_
_entity.id
_entity.type
_entity.pdbx_description
1 polymer ?
#
loop_
_entity_poly.entity_id
_entity_poly.type
_entity_poly.pdbx_seq_one_letter_code
_entity_poly.pdbx_strand_id
1 'polypeptide(L)'
;MNVKINTEVLELFIYYWQATADREKVSDIFLSELASRKELKVLFNDEFTSDSIRKVLSSITNREILSVKTKAEGRFWNNNMWVLEDLGITMGMMTPIKQLNGEQFESLVDKDLTINFIPGHLETYYWADNQLFINFFKLATDFETGEVKIEGKSLEEYIKELLNSK
;
A
#
# COMPACT_ATOMS: atom_id res chain seq x y z
N MET A 1 15.14 18.72 9.90
CA MET A 1 14.19 18.32 8.85
C MET A 1 13.20 17.39 9.48
N ASN A 2 11.94 17.44 9.11
CA ASN A 2 10.95 16.54 9.66
C ASN A 2 10.60 15.43 8.67
N VAL A 3 10.61 14.19 9.15
CA VAL A 3 10.12 13.04 8.38
C VAL A 3 8.78 12.60 8.98
N LYS A 4 7.74 12.58 8.16
CA LYS A 4 6.42 12.08 8.56
C LYS A 4 6.20 10.67 8.00
N ILE A 5 5.79 9.74 8.85
CA ILE A 5 5.24 8.45 8.41
C ILE A 5 3.72 8.62 8.23
N ASN A 6 3.20 8.24 7.05
CA ASN A 6 1.80 8.35 6.70
C ASN A 6 1.21 6.98 6.33
N THR A 7 0.23 6.53 7.12
CA THR A 7 -0.49 5.25 6.93
C THR A 7 -1.97 5.45 6.60
N GLU A 8 -2.44 6.69 6.40
CA GLU A 8 -3.88 7.00 6.26
C GLU A 8 -4.58 6.17 5.18
N VAL A 9 -3.99 6.09 3.98
CA VAL A 9 -4.58 5.31 2.88
C VAL A 9 -4.53 3.81 3.18
N LEU A 10 -3.44 3.32 3.75
CA LEU A 10 -3.32 1.93 4.15
C LEU A 10 -4.38 1.54 5.19
N GLU A 11 -4.68 2.41 6.14
CA GLU A 11 -5.75 2.21 7.13
C GLU A 11 -7.14 2.14 6.50
N LEU A 12 -7.43 2.96 5.48
CA LEU A 12 -8.67 2.86 4.72
C LEU A 12 -8.76 1.53 3.95
N PHE A 13 -7.64 1.03 3.40
CA PHE A 13 -7.59 -0.28 2.77
C PHE A 13 -7.79 -1.42 3.77
N ILE A 14 -7.24 -1.30 4.98
CA ILE A 14 -7.47 -2.27 6.06
C ILE A 14 -8.96 -2.35 6.40
N TYR A 15 -9.62 -1.21 6.56
CA TYR A 15 -11.06 -1.18 6.77
C TYR A 15 -11.81 -1.85 5.62
N TYR A 16 -11.45 -1.52 4.37
CA TYR A 16 -12.01 -2.15 3.18
C TYR A 16 -11.84 -3.67 3.18
N TRP A 17 -10.64 -4.19 3.46
CA TRP A 17 -10.37 -5.62 3.46
C TRP A 17 -11.12 -6.34 4.57
N GLN A 18 -11.17 -5.76 5.77
CA GLN A 18 -11.92 -6.29 6.90
C GLN A 18 -13.41 -6.40 6.56
N ALA A 19 -14.03 -5.30 6.13
CA ALA A 19 -15.45 -5.27 5.75
C ALA A 19 -15.75 -6.26 4.62
N THR A 20 -14.87 -6.35 3.63
CA THR A 20 -15.03 -7.27 2.49
C THR A 20 -14.93 -8.74 2.92
N ALA A 21 -13.98 -9.08 3.80
CA ALA A 21 -13.83 -10.44 4.34
C ALA A 21 -15.03 -10.85 5.21
N ASP A 22 -15.53 -9.92 6.03
CA ASP A 22 -16.71 -10.09 6.89
C ASP A 22 -18.03 -10.09 6.10
N ARG A 23 -17.96 -9.95 4.76
CA ARG A 23 -19.10 -9.90 3.83
C ARG A 23 -20.04 -8.72 4.10
N GLU A 24 -19.53 -7.67 4.69
CA GLU A 24 -20.24 -6.42 4.87
C GLU A 24 -20.32 -5.66 3.55
N LYS A 25 -21.37 -4.85 3.42
CA LYS A 25 -21.54 -3.99 2.24
C LYS A 25 -20.62 -2.78 2.36
N VAL A 26 -19.56 -2.74 1.55
CA VAL A 26 -18.79 -1.51 1.32
C VAL A 26 -19.55 -0.62 0.33
N SER A 27 -19.79 0.63 0.68
CA SER A 27 -20.55 1.54 -0.19
C SER A 27 -19.73 2.00 -1.40
N ASP A 28 -20.38 2.22 -2.54
CA ASP A 28 -19.74 2.78 -3.74
C ASP A 28 -19.14 4.17 -3.50
N ILE A 29 -19.75 4.94 -2.58
CA ILE A 29 -19.24 6.25 -2.15
C ILE A 29 -17.87 6.07 -1.49
N PHE A 30 -17.77 5.17 -0.51
CA PHE A 30 -16.50 4.86 0.15
C PHE A 30 -15.45 4.38 -0.86
N LEU A 31 -15.81 3.47 -1.77
CA LEU A 31 -14.87 2.98 -2.79
C LEU A 31 -14.37 4.10 -3.70
N SER A 32 -15.24 5.05 -4.06
CA SER A 32 -14.88 6.20 -4.88
C SER A 32 -13.98 7.18 -4.12
N GLU A 33 -14.26 7.44 -2.85
CA GLU A 33 -13.43 8.27 -1.99
C GLU A 33 -12.04 7.66 -1.79
N LEU A 34 -11.96 6.37 -1.48
CA LEU A 34 -10.70 5.63 -1.36
C LEU A 34 -9.90 5.68 -2.67
N ALA A 35 -10.55 5.40 -3.80
CA ALA A 35 -9.89 5.43 -5.10
C ALA A 35 -9.43 6.83 -5.52
N SER A 36 -10.00 7.90 -4.95
CA SER A 36 -9.67 9.29 -5.25
C SER A 36 -8.56 9.87 -4.38
N ARG A 37 -8.06 9.12 -3.39
CA ARG A 37 -7.01 9.56 -2.47
C ARG A 37 -5.78 10.04 -3.24
N LYS A 38 -5.30 11.24 -2.89
CA LYS A 38 -4.20 11.91 -3.59
C LYS A 38 -2.91 11.07 -3.58
N GLU A 39 -2.71 10.29 -2.52
CA GLU A 39 -1.53 9.44 -2.32
C GLU A 39 -1.47 8.30 -3.34
N LEU A 40 -2.62 7.87 -3.89
CA LEU A 40 -2.69 6.81 -4.90
C LEU A 40 -2.37 7.33 -6.31
N LYS A 41 -2.34 8.66 -6.53
CA LYS A 41 -2.07 9.23 -7.86
C LYS A 41 -0.71 8.87 -8.41
N VAL A 42 0.26 8.53 -7.55
CA VAL A 42 1.59 8.06 -7.98
C VAL A 42 1.53 6.74 -8.75
N LEU A 43 0.46 5.97 -8.56
CA LEU A 43 0.22 4.72 -9.28
C LEU A 43 -0.38 4.97 -10.66
N PHE A 44 -0.87 6.18 -10.93
CA PHE A 44 -1.70 6.45 -12.09
C PHE A 44 -0.87 6.62 -13.37
N ASN A 45 -1.41 6.08 -14.45
CA ASN A 45 -0.92 6.24 -15.81
C ASN A 45 -2.11 6.05 -16.78
N ASP A 46 -1.83 6.01 -18.08
CA ASP A 46 -2.86 5.88 -19.12
C ASP A 46 -3.71 4.60 -18.98
N GLU A 47 -3.19 3.56 -18.32
CA GLU A 47 -3.82 2.24 -18.16
C GLU A 47 -4.29 1.93 -16.72
N PHE A 48 -4.00 2.81 -15.76
CA PHE A 48 -4.33 2.61 -14.36
C PHE A 48 -4.72 3.94 -13.74
N THR A 49 -5.99 4.10 -13.39
CA THR A 49 -6.54 5.36 -12.90
C THR A 49 -7.29 5.17 -11.59
N SER A 50 -7.87 6.26 -11.06
CA SER A 50 -8.81 6.18 -9.94
C SER A 50 -9.97 5.22 -10.25
N ASP A 51 -10.52 5.23 -11.48
CA ASP A 51 -11.60 4.31 -11.84
C ASP A 51 -11.12 2.85 -11.88
N SER A 52 -9.86 2.60 -12.28
CA SER A 52 -9.25 1.26 -12.20
C SER A 52 -9.24 0.72 -10.78
N ILE A 53 -8.84 1.53 -9.79
CA ILE A 53 -8.87 1.14 -8.37
C ILE A 53 -10.32 0.87 -7.94
N ARG A 54 -11.23 1.82 -8.17
CA ARG A 54 -12.65 1.69 -7.78
C ARG A 54 -13.27 0.41 -8.35
N LYS A 55 -13.06 0.15 -9.65
CA LYS A 55 -13.55 -1.02 -10.38
C LYS A 55 -12.99 -2.32 -9.79
N VAL A 56 -11.69 -2.39 -9.50
CA VAL A 56 -11.08 -3.56 -8.87
C VAL A 56 -11.70 -3.82 -7.51
N LEU A 57 -11.75 -2.82 -6.63
CA LEU A 57 -12.29 -3.00 -5.27
C LEU A 57 -13.78 -3.36 -5.29
N SER A 58 -14.56 -2.69 -6.14
CA SER A 58 -15.98 -3.01 -6.33
C SER A 58 -16.19 -4.45 -6.79
N SER A 59 -15.40 -4.93 -7.76
CA SER A 59 -15.51 -6.31 -8.25
C SER A 59 -15.23 -7.34 -7.14
N ILE A 60 -14.29 -7.05 -6.25
CA ILE A 60 -13.94 -7.95 -5.15
C ILE A 60 -15.05 -7.95 -4.10
N THR A 61 -15.54 -6.77 -3.68
CA THR A 61 -16.67 -6.67 -2.74
C THR A 61 -17.92 -7.38 -3.27
N ASN A 62 -18.22 -7.23 -4.56
CA ASN A 62 -19.40 -7.82 -5.19
C ASN A 62 -19.18 -9.28 -5.64
N ARG A 63 -17.96 -9.82 -5.51
CA ARG A 63 -17.57 -11.17 -5.95
C ARG A 63 -17.80 -11.40 -7.45
N GLU A 64 -17.56 -10.37 -8.23
CA GLU A 64 -17.68 -10.38 -9.67
C GLU A 64 -16.33 -10.68 -10.31
N ILE A 65 -16.36 -11.31 -11.49
CA ILE A 65 -15.15 -11.49 -12.29
C ILE A 65 -14.73 -10.11 -12.81
N LEU A 66 -13.46 -9.74 -12.60
CA LEU A 66 -12.89 -8.56 -13.22
C LEU A 66 -12.78 -8.78 -14.75
N SER A 67 -13.79 -8.29 -15.47
CA SER A 67 -14.09 -8.66 -16.87
C SER A 67 -13.08 -8.19 -17.91
N VAL A 68 -12.32 -7.12 -17.62
CA VAL A 68 -11.21 -6.61 -18.44
C VAL A 68 -10.17 -6.07 -17.48
N LYS A 69 -8.92 -6.52 -17.59
CA LYS A 69 -7.82 -6.05 -16.74
C LYS A 69 -6.61 -5.66 -17.57
N THR A 70 -6.16 -4.42 -17.45
CA THR A 70 -4.77 -4.09 -17.78
C THR A 70 -3.83 -4.90 -16.88
N LYS A 71 -2.54 -4.97 -17.22
CA LYS A 71 -1.58 -5.70 -16.38
C LYS A 71 -1.55 -5.13 -14.94
N ALA A 72 -1.66 -3.81 -14.81
CA ALA A 72 -1.71 -3.11 -13.52
C ALA A 72 -2.99 -3.44 -12.74
N GLU A 73 -4.17 -3.39 -13.37
CA GLU A 73 -5.44 -3.79 -12.75
C GLU A 73 -5.42 -5.23 -12.27
N GLY A 74 -4.90 -6.14 -13.11
CA GLY A 74 -4.84 -7.56 -12.77
C GLY A 74 -3.88 -7.84 -11.62
N ARG A 75 -2.74 -7.16 -11.56
CA ARG A 75 -1.80 -7.28 -10.43
C ARG A 75 -2.41 -6.71 -9.16
N PHE A 76 -3.04 -5.54 -9.24
CA PHE A 76 -3.70 -4.91 -8.10
C PHE A 76 -4.82 -5.79 -7.55
N TRP A 77 -5.66 -6.36 -8.42
CA TRP A 77 -6.69 -7.32 -8.04
C TRP A 77 -6.11 -8.56 -7.36
N ASN A 78 -5.08 -9.20 -7.96
CA ASN A 78 -4.43 -10.37 -7.38
C ASN A 78 -3.89 -10.09 -5.97
N ASN A 79 -3.23 -8.94 -5.78
CA ASN A 79 -2.67 -8.57 -4.48
C ASN A 79 -3.76 -8.37 -3.41
N ASN A 80 -4.87 -7.72 -3.78
CA ASN A 80 -6.01 -7.56 -2.87
C ASN A 80 -6.68 -8.91 -2.54
N MET A 81 -6.79 -9.81 -3.51
CA MET A 81 -7.31 -11.16 -3.27
C MET A 81 -6.42 -11.94 -2.30
N TRP A 82 -5.09 -11.87 -2.46
CA TRP A 82 -4.14 -12.51 -1.55
C TRP A 82 -4.30 -12.03 -0.10
N VAL A 83 -4.52 -10.72 0.09
CA VAL A 83 -4.84 -10.19 1.43
C VAL A 83 -6.12 -10.78 2.02
N LEU A 84 -7.15 -10.98 1.19
CA LEU A 84 -8.42 -11.55 1.64
C LEU A 84 -8.34 -13.06 1.91
N GLU A 85 -7.32 -13.76 1.39
CA GLU A 85 -7.04 -15.16 1.73
C GLU A 85 -6.49 -15.29 3.16
N ASP A 86 -5.63 -14.36 3.58
CA ASP A 86 -5.09 -14.32 4.95
C ASP A 86 -4.91 -12.87 5.46
N LEU A 87 -5.99 -12.37 6.08
CA LEU A 87 -5.97 -11.08 6.77
C LEU A 87 -5.02 -11.08 7.98
N GLY A 88 -4.80 -12.23 8.62
CA GLY A 88 -3.95 -12.33 9.81
C GLY A 88 -2.50 -12.00 9.48
N ILE A 89 -1.96 -12.57 8.40
CA ILE A 89 -0.63 -12.23 7.90
C ILE A 89 -0.56 -10.76 7.51
N THR A 90 -1.59 -10.25 6.82
CA THR A 90 -1.65 -8.85 6.39
C THR A 90 -1.62 -7.87 7.57
N MET A 91 -2.41 -8.14 8.61
CA MET A 91 -2.43 -7.33 9.84
C MET A 91 -1.11 -7.46 10.61
N GLY A 92 -0.47 -8.63 10.60
CA GLY A 92 0.86 -8.83 11.14
C GLY A 92 1.89 -7.88 10.52
N MET A 93 1.84 -7.71 9.19
CA MET A 93 2.73 -6.80 8.46
C MET A 93 2.58 -5.33 8.84
N MET A 94 1.45 -4.93 9.44
CA MET A 94 1.23 -3.55 9.92
C MET A 94 2.03 -3.20 11.16
N THR A 95 2.36 -4.19 11.98
CA THR A 95 3.04 -3.98 13.27
C THR A 95 4.35 -3.21 13.11
N PRO A 96 5.30 -3.64 12.26
CA PRO A 96 6.55 -2.90 12.08
C PRO A 96 6.35 -1.53 11.41
N ILE A 97 5.36 -1.37 10.52
CA ILE A 97 5.05 -0.07 9.93
C ILE A 97 4.66 0.94 11.03
N LYS A 98 3.81 0.52 11.97
CA LYS A 98 3.36 1.36 13.09
C LYS A 98 4.45 1.66 14.12
N GLN A 99 5.51 0.86 14.14
CA GLN A 99 6.68 1.07 15.00
C GLN A 99 7.71 2.02 14.39
N LEU A 100 7.60 2.35 13.10
CA LEU A 100 8.48 3.33 12.47
C LEU A 100 8.27 4.72 13.07
N ASN A 101 9.38 5.34 13.48
CA ASN A 101 9.43 6.75 13.85
C ASN A 101 10.14 7.53 12.75
N GLY A 102 9.59 8.68 12.34
CA GLY A 102 10.24 9.56 11.37
C GLY A 102 11.62 10.07 11.81
N GLU A 103 11.80 10.30 13.12
CA GLU A 103 13.04 10.83 13.71
C GLU A 103 14.28 10.03 13.32
N GLN A 104 14.14 8.71 13.13
CA GLN A 104 15.26 7.82 12.75
C GLN A 104 15.79 8.06 11.33
N PHE A 105 15.06 8.83 10.53
CA PHE A 105 15.39 9.15 9.14
C PHE A 105 15.74 10.63 8.94
N GLU A 106 15.56 11.49 9.94
CA GLU A 106 15.72 12.95 9.79
C GLU A 106 17.15 13.37 9.42
N SER A 107 18.16 12.60 9.84
CA SER A 107 19.56 12.81 9.49
C SER A 107 19.92 12.39 8.06
N LEU A 108 19.02 11.69 7.37
CA LEU A 108 19.23 11.17 6.02
C LEU A 108 18.56 12.02 4.94
N VAL A 109 17.95 13.15 5.32
CA VAL A 109 17.19 13.99 4.39
C VAL A 109 17.58 15.47 4.53
N ASP A 110 17.66 16.16 3.39
CA ASP A 110 17.96 17.60 3.33
C ASP A 110 16.71 18.48 3.28
N LYS A 111 15.52 17.87 3.29
CA LYS A 111 14.21 18.55 3.23
C LYS A 111 13.18 17.74 4.00
N ASP A 112 12.09 18.40 4.40
CA ASP A 112 10.94 17.69 4.98
C ASP A 112 10.42 16.64 4.00
N LEU A 113 10.17 15.44 4.50
CA LEU A 113 9.80 14.26 3.71
C LEU A 113 8.56 13.61 4.32
N THR A 114 7.64 13.16 3.46
CA THR A 114 6.59 12.21 3.88
C THR A 114 6.84 10.83 3.28
N ILE A 115 6.89 9.81 4.13
CA ILE A 115 6.93 8.40 3.74
C ILE A 115 5.50 7.86 3.84
N ASN A 116 4.89 7.60 2.68
CA ASN A 116 3.53 7.09 2.55
C ASN A 116 3.56 5.58 2.35
N PHE A 117 2.76 4.86 3.12
CA PHE A 117 2.49 3.44 2.87
C PHE A 117 1.17 3.32 2.11
N ILE A 118 1.23 2.75 0.91
CA ILE A 118 0.05 2.58 0.04
C ILE A 118 0.01 1.17 -0.56
N PRO A 119 -1.18 0.59 -0.77
CA PRO A 119 -1.31 -0.59 -1.61
C PRO A 119 -1.08 -0.21 -3.08
N GLY A 120 0.02 -0.67 -3.68
CA GLY A 120 0.41 -0.37 -5.06
C GLY A 120 0.14 -1.52 -6.04
N HIS A 121 0.64 -1.41 -7.28
CA HIS A 121 0.50 -2.49 -8.28
C HIS A 121 1.84 -3.17 -8.62
N LEU A 122 2.79 -2.47 -9.23
CA LEU A 122 3.94 -3.07 -9.91
C LEU A 122 5.26 -2.86 -9.17
N GLU A 123 5.64 -1.61 -8.92
CA GLU A 123 6.94 -1.25 -8.33
C GLU A 123 6.97 -1.42 -6.80
N THR A 124 8.17 -1.55 -6.25
CA THR A 124 8.40 -1.66 -4.79
C THR A 124 8.21 -0.33 -4.08
N TYR A 125 8.58 0.76 -4.73
CA TYR A 125 8.39 2.12 -4.23
C TYR A 125 8.24 3.10 -5.39
N TYR A 126 7.81 4.33 -5.05
CA TYR A 126 7.71 5.44 -5.99
C TYR A 126 8.22 6.72 -5.32
N TRP A 127 8.90 7.56 -6.09
CA TRP A 127 9.25 8.93 -5.70
C TRP A 127 8.35 9.93 -6.41
N ALA A 128 7.78 10.86 -5.66
CA ALA A 128 7.18 12.07 -6.22
C ALA A 128 7.50 13.27 -5.32
N ASP A 129 8.23 14.25 -5.86
CA ASP A 129 8.72 15.41 -5.12
C ASP A 129 9.48 15.02 -3.82
N ASN A 130 9.04 15.55 -2.67
CA ASN A 130 9.53 15.22 -1.33
C ASN A 130 8.66 14.14 -0.65
N GLN A 131 8.18 13.17 -1.43
CA GLN A 131 7.40 12.06 -0.92
C GLN A 131 7.94 10.74 -1.43
N LEU A 132 8.09 9.80 -0.51
CA LEU A 132 8.41 8.41 -0.78
C LEU A 132 7.14 7.59 -0.58
N PHE A 133 6.77 6.76 -1.56
CA PHE A 133 5.62 5.87 -1.47
C PHE A 133 6.13 4.44 -1.46
N ILE A 134 5.93 3.73 -0.35
CA ILE A 134 6.29 2.32 -0.22
C ILE A 134 5.06 1.47 -0.56
N ASN A 135 5.24 0.52 -1.47
CA ASN A 135 4.17 -0.40 -1.86
C ASN A 135 3.98 -1.47 -0.79
N PHE A 136 2.86 -1.41 -0.08
CA PHE A 136 2.53 -2.33 1.00
C PHE A 136 2.53 -3.81 0.55
N PHE A 137 2.07 -4.11 -0.67
CA PHE A 137 2.01 -5.49 -1.17
C PHE A 137 3.37 -6.11 -1.49
N LYS A 138 4.46 -5.38 -1.29
CA LYS A 138 5.83 -5.85 -1.50
C LYS A 138 6.51 -6.24 -0.21
N LEU A 139 5.84 -6.02 0.92
CA LEU A 139 6.23 -6.56 2.21
C LEU A 139 5.88 -8.05 2.22
N ALA A 140 6.73 -8.82 2.87
CA ALA A 140 6.52 -10.23 3.12
C ALA A 140 6.98 -10.57 4.54
N THR A 141 6.24 -11.43 5.21
CA THR A 141 6.67 -11.98 6.50
C THR A 141 7.60 -13.16 6.24
N ASP A 142 8.77 -13.14 6.85
CA ASP A 142 9.67 -14.27 6.94
C ASP A 142 9.04 -15.31 7.87
N PHE A 143 8.69 -16.49 7.33
CA PHE A 143 7.94 -17.50 8.08
C PHE A 143 8.75 -18.16 9.21
N GLU A 144 10.08 -18.06 9.20
CA GLU A 144 10.93 -18.63 10.24
C GLU A 144 11.11 -17.66 11.42
N THR A 145 11.30 -16.37 11.11
CA THR A 145 11.62 -15.34 12.11
C THR A 145 10.41 -14.48 12.50
N GLY A 146 9.35 -14.48 11.70
CA GLY A 146 8.21 -13.56 11.84
C GLY A 146 8.54 -12.12 11.43
N GLU A 147 9.76 -11.86 10.95
CA GLU A 147 10.22 -10.53 10.56
C GLU A 147 9.58 -10.10 9.24
N VAL A 148 9.10 -8.86 9.19
CA VAL A 148 8.56 -8.30 7.96
C VAL A 148 9.69 -7.68 7.15
N LYS A 149 9.87 -8.22 5.95
CA LYS A 149 10.94 -7.84 5.03
C LYS A 149 10.38 -7.28 3.74
N ILE A 150 11.21 -6.50 3.07
CA ILE A 150 10.98 -6.01 1.72
C ILE A 150 12.30 -6.19 0.96
N GLU A 151 12.24 -6.90 -0.18
CA GLU A 151 13.44 -7.27 -0.96
C GLU A 151 14.55 -7.93 -0.11
N GLY A 152 14.15 -8.73 0.89
CA GLY A 152 15.05 -9.47 1.77
C GLY A 152 15.64 -8.68 2.94
N LYS A 153 15.28 -7.41 3.11
CA LYS A 153 15.80 -6.51 4.15
C LYS A 153 14.71 -6.13 5.14
N SER A 154 15.12 -5.73 6.35
CA SER A 154 14.19 -5.11 7.30
C SER A 154 13.59 -3.84 6.69
N LEU A 155 12.37 -3.49 7.08
CA LEU A 155 11.69 -2.31 6.55
C LEU A 155 12.48 -1.01 6.81
N GLU A 156 13.10 -0.89 7.99
CA GLU A 156 13.92 0.27 8.36
C GLU A 156 15.17 0.37 7.48
N GLU A 157 15.92 -0.72 7.32
CA GLU A 157 17.12 -0.77 6.49
C GLU A 157 16.80 -0.42 5.04
N TYR A 158 15.72 -0.98 4.50
CA TYR A 158 15.27 -0.70 3.14
C TYR A 158 14.99 0.80 2.92
N ILE A 159 14.25 1.42 3.85
CA ILE A 159 13.97 2.86 3.77
C ILE A 159 15.27 3.67 3.84
N LYS A 160 16.19 3.35 4.74
CA LYS A 160 17.48 4.05 4.85
C LYS A 160 18.28 4.00 3.55
N GLU A 161 18.30 2.85 2.87
CA GLU A 161 18.96 2.73 1.57
C GLU A 161 18.32 3.60 0.50
N LEU A 162 16.99 3.60 0.41
CA LEU A 162 16.28 4.46 -0.54
C LEU A 162 16.58 5.93 -0.32
N LEU A 163 16.63 6.38 0.94
CA LEU A 163 16.94 7.76 1.29
C LEU A 163 18.38 8.14 0.93
N ASN A 164 19.35 7.25 1.16
CA ASN A 164 20.76 7.48 0.80
C ASN A 164 21.03 7.42 -0.71
N SER A 165 20.13 6.81 -1.49
CA SER A 165 20.26 6.69 -2.94
C SER A 165 19.70 7.88 -3.73
N LYS A 166 19.07 8.84 -3.05
CA LYS A 166 18.45 10.05 -3.61
C LYS A 166 19.42 11.22 -3.65
#